data_AF-A0A1M6J3J0-F1
#
_entry.id   AF-A0A1M6J3J0-F1
#
_cell.length_a   1.000
_cell.length_b   1.000
_cell.length_c   1.000
_cell.angle_alpha   90.00
_cell.angle_beta   90.00
_cell.angle_gamma   90.00
#
_symmetry.space_group_name_H-M   'P 1'
#
loop_
_entity.id
_entity.type
_entity.pdbx_description
1 polymer ?
#
loop_
_entity_poly.entity_id
_entity_poly.type
_entity_poly.pdbx_seq_one_letter_code
_entity_poly.pdbx_strand_id
1 'polypeptide(L)'
;MGQGAKKGLVFHLPASWLTQDGKEIPPFYQKAFEGLDGLGVPYKTIVLDRERVLQRIDADECFHLINHGNTPHPRALMVGLAYLYPFWHVDPKGIRAFSSIGETRFRPGQIDGDTAREFLTGLRHKWVEPRKSRYEQQRQIAEDLPEGATAVFLQSEKYRLVEETCFMDCWQMIEACLEADQGPVVVKPHPLDLDQDTYERLVEMQNQHTDLHISLDNIHDILDSCERVVTINSAVGIEAYMHRKPVILCGQSDFHHIADVARSPAALTELLKQEPSGRVHAKFLYWYFAQNCVNAGRGNVARQILRKVRAAGYSLE
;
A
#
# COMPACT_ATOMS: atom_id res chain seq x y z
N MET A 1 -40.85 -27.19 0.00
CA MET A 1 -39.50 -27.54 -0.50
C MET A 1 -38.69 -26.26 -0.55
N GLY A 2 -38.00 -25.90 0.54
CA GLY A 2 -37.15 -24.71 0.56
C GLY A 2 -35.94 -24.97 -0.34
N GLN A 3 -35.77 -24.20 -1.40
CA GLN A 3 -34.47 -24.09 -2.06
C GLN A 3 -33.54 -23.45 -1.02
N GLY A 4 -32.77 -24.27 -0.30
CA GLY A 4 -31.71 -23.76 0.57
C GLY A 4 -30.83 -22.84 -0.26
N ALA A 5 -30.64 -21.60 0.19
CA ALA A 5 -29.78 -20.64 -0.49
C ALA A 5 -28.41 -21.32 -0.65
N LYS A 6 -27.98 -21.56 -1.89
CA LYS A 6 -26.67 -22.18 -2.14
C LYS A 6 -25.60 -21.28 -1.51
N LYS A 7 -24.85 -21.81 -0.54
CA LYS A 7 -23.62 -21.20 -0.03
C LYS A 7 -22.74 -20.82 -1.21
N GLY A 8 -22.18 -19.62 -1.20
CA GLY A 8 -21.39 -19.09 -2.31
C GLY A 8 -20.69 -17.79 -1.94
N LEU A 9 -19.98 -17.22 -2.91
CA LEU A 9 -19.26 -15.96 -2.74
C LEU A 9 -20.02 -14.79 -3.38
N VAL A 10 -19.97 -13.62 -2.73
CA VAL A 10 -20.54 -12.38 -3.28
C VAL A 10 -19.47 -11.32 -3.38
N PHE A 11 -19.17 -10.89 -4.60
CA PHE A 11 -18.21 -9.83 -4.86
C PHE A 11 -18.95 -8.49 -5.01
N HIS A 12 -18.71 -7.56 -4.10
CA HIS A 12 -19.21 -6.19 -4.20
C HIS A 12 -18.19 -5.34 -4.96
N LEU A 13 -18.51 -4.96 -6.20
CA LEU A 13 -17.61 -4.28 -7.14
C LEU A 13 -18.13 -2.90 -7.56
N PRO A 14 -17.27 -1.94 -7.92
CA PRO A 14 -17.67 -0.67 -8.51
C PRO A 14 -18.64 -0.85 -9.68
N ALA A 15 -19.69 -0.01 -9.75
CA ALA A 15 -20.69 -0.07 -10.82
C ALA A 15 -20.05 0.00 -12.21
N SER A 16 -19.03 0.86 -12.37
CA SER A 16 -18.31 1.07 -13.63
C SER A 16 -17.55 -0.15 -14.15
N TRP A 17 -17.35 -1.20 -13.34
CA TRP A 17 -16.75 -2.47 -13.77
C TRP A 17 -17.79 -3.51 -14.20
N LEU A 18 -19.08 -3.26 -13.96
CA LEU A 18 -20.18 -4.19 -14.24
C LEU A 18 -21.06 -3.74 -15.42
N THR A 19 -20.83 -2.53 -15.94
CA THR A 19 -21.53 -1.99 -17.13
C THR A 19 -20.88 -2.46 -18.43
N GLN A 20 -21.69 -2.64 -19.49
CA GLN A 20 -21.17 -3.03 -20.83
C GLN A 20 -20.18 -2.03 -21.44
N ASP A 21 -20.28 -0.74 -21.08
CA ASP A 21 -19.47 0.35 -21.66
C ASP A 21 -18.36 0.88 -20.72
N GLY A 22 -18.09 0.21 -19.59
CA GLY A 22 -17.20 0.70 -18.52
C GLY A 22 -15.93 -0.15 -18.32
N LYS A 23 -14.85 0.50 -17.85
CA LYS A 23 -13.47 -0.05 -17.67
C LYS A 23 -13.43 -1.56 -17.36
N GLU A 24 -12.56 -2.28 -18.07
CA GLU A 24 -12.33 -3.72 -17.84
C GLU A 24 -12.10 -4.02 -16.35
N ILE A 25 -12.79 -5.05 -15.86
CA ILE A 25 -12.60 -5.63 -14.53
C ILE A 25 -11.09 -5.87 -14.32
N PRO A 26 -10.49 -5.44 -13.19
CA PRO A 26 -9.05 -5.61 -12.98
C PRO A 26 -8.60 -7.08 -13.12
N PRO A 27 -7.38 -7.36 -13.65
CA PRO A 27 -6.89 -8.72 -13.86
C PRO A 27 -6.93 -9.64 -12.63
N PHE A 28 -6.86 -9.07 -11.42
CA PHE A 28 -7.05 -9.83 -10.18
C PHE A 28 -8.42 -10.52 -10.12
N TYR A 29 -9.49 -9.79 -10.40
CA TYR A 29 -10.85 -10.32 -10.36
C TYR A 29 -11.12 -11.26 -11.53
N GLN A 30 -10.61 -10.96 -12.73
CA GLN A 30 -10.69 -11.88 -13.88
C GLN A 30 -10.11 -13.27 -13.52
N LYS A 31 -8.88 -13.30 -12.98
CA LYS A 31 -8.22 -14.54 -12.53
C LYS A 31 -8.93 -15.20 -11.34
N ALA A 32 -9.55 -14.42 -10.47
CA ALA A 32 -10.34 -14.96 -9.37
C ALA A 32 -11.58 -15.69 -9.91
N PHE A 33 -12.31 -15.07 -10.83
CA PHE A 33 -13.52 -15.60 -11.45
C PHE A 33 -13.25 -16.84 -12.28
N GLU A 34 -12.28 -16.77 -13.22
CA GLU A 34 -11.84 -17.93 -14.00
C GLU A 34 -11.44 -19.11 -13.09
N GLY A 35 -10.70 -18.81 -12.02
CA GLY A 35 -10.29 -19.82 -11.06
C GLY A 35 -11.43 -20.38 -10.20
N LEU A 36 -12.49 -19.61 -9.93
CA LEU A 36 -13.66 -20.08 -9.20
C LEU A 36 -14.56 -20.94 -10.09
N ASP A 37 -14.74 -20.54 -11.35
CA ASP A 37 -15.44 -21.33 -12.38
C ASP A 37 -14.77 -22.68 -12.57
N GLY A 38 -13.44 -22.70 -12.74
CA GLY A 38 -12.66 -23.93 -12.86
C GLY A 38 -12.68 -24.83 -11.62
N LEU A 39 -13.05 -24.30 -10.44
CA LEU A 39 -13.23 -25.06 -9.21
C LEU A 39 -14.70 -25.41 -8.92
N GLY A 40 -15.64 -24.96 -9.76
CA GLY A 40 -17.08 -25.14 -9.54
C GLY A 40 -17.63 -24.42 -8.29
N VAL A 41 -16.96 -23.36 -7.82
CA VAL A 41 -17.38 -22.61 -6.64
C VAL A 41 -18.40 -21.53 -7.06
N PRO A 42 -19.65 -21.56 -6.57
CA PRO A 42 -20.66 -20.59 -6.96
C PRO A 42 -20.30 -19.19 -6.43
N TYR A 43 -20.39 -18.20 -7.30
CA TYR A 43 -20.25 -16.79 -6.93
C TYR A 43 -21.21 -15.91 -7.72
N LYS A 44 -21.48 -14.71 -7.19
CA LYS A 44 -22.19 -13.62 -7.90
C LYS A 44 -21.44 -12.31 -7.70
N THR A 45 -21.54 -11.41 -8.69
CA THR A 45 -21.05 -10.03 -8.59
C THR A 45 -22.23 -9.10 -8.42
N ILE A 46 -22.10 -8.12 -7.52
CA ILE A 46 -23.11 -7.06 -7.32
C ILE A 46 -22.42 -5.70 -7.27
N VAL A 47 -23.17 -4.64 -7.59
CA VAL A 47 -22.70 -3.26 -7.46
C VAL A 47 -22.46 -2.95 -5.98
N LEU A 48 -21.26 -2.46 -5.65
CA LEU A 48 -20.91 -1.98 -4.32
C LEU A 48 -21.78 -0.79 -3.94
N ASP A 49 -22.50 -0.94 -2.85
CA ASP A 49 -23.34 0.07 -2.22
C ASP A 49 -22.96 0.11 -0.75
N ARG A 50 -22.15 1.11 -0.37
CA ARG A 50 -21.52 1.18 0.95
C ARG A 50 -22.54 1.25 2.09
N GLU A 51 -23.68 1.88 1.85
CA GLU A 51 -24.74 2.07 2.85
C GLU A 51 -25.50 0.77 3.12
N ARG A 52 -25.59 -0.12 2.12
CA ARG A 52 -26.36 -1.37 2.21
C ARG A 52 -25.50 -2.62 2.37
N VAL A 53 -24.18 -2.51 2.51
CA VAL A 53 -23.29 -3.70 2.63
C VAL A 53 -23.73 -4.62 3.76
N LEU A 54 -23.95 -4.10 4.97
CA LEU A 54 -24.33 -4.91 6.13
C LEU A 54 -25.70 -5.57 5.93
N GLN A 55 -26.70 -4.79 5.50
CA GLN A 55 -28.03 -5.30 5.20
C GLN A 55 -27.99 -6.45 4.18
N ARG A 56 -27.14 -6.33 3.15
CA ARG A 56 -26.98 -7.38 2.12
C ARG A 56 -26.30 -8.62 2.65
N ILE A 57 -25.36 -8.48 3.59
CA ILE A 57 -24.74 -9.63 4.26
C ILE A 57 -25.81 -10.34 5.10
N ASP A 58 -26.59 -9.61 5.89
CA ASP A 58 -27.63 -10.20 6.76
C ASP A 58 -28.78 -10.85 5.97
N ALA A 59 -28.99 -10.45 4.71
CA ALA A 59 -30.06 -10.95 3.86
C ALA A 59 -29.78 -12.32 3.21
N ASP A 60 -28.55 -12.85 3.28
CA ASP A 60 -28.23 -14.17 2.75
C ASP A 60 -27.18 -14.91 3.60
N GLU A 61 -26.87 -16.15 3.25
CA GLU A 61 -25.89 -17.00 3.94
C GLU A 61 -24.52 -17.04 3.23
N CYS A 62 -24.30 -16.18 2.24
CA CYS A 62 -23.06 -16.18 1.45
C CYS A 62 -21.90 -15.56 2.23
N PHE A 63 -20.70 -15.70 1.66
CA PHE A 63 -19.50 -15.00 2.13
C PHE A 63 -19.16 -13.86 1.17
N HIS A 64 -18.88 -12.68 1.71
CA HIS A 64 -18.77 -11.45 0.93
C HIS A 64 -17.32 -10.99 0.76
N LEU A 65 -16.98 -10.55 -0.44
CA LEU A 65 -15.71 -9.90 -0.75
C LEU A 65 -16.02 -8.46 -1.18
N ILE A 66 -15.58 -7.49 -0.38
CA ILE A 66 -15.98 -6.10 -0.52
C ILE A 66 -14.81 -5.30 -1.08
N ASN A 67 -14.91 -4.87 -2.33
CA ASN A 67 -13.89 -4.03 -2.95
C ASN A 67 -13.77 -2.69 -2.21
N HIS A 68 -12.58 -2.38 -1.71
CA HIS A 68 -12.31 -1.18 -0.92
C HIS A 68 -13.30 -0.99 0.25
N GLY A 69 -13.71 -2.09 0.87
CA GLY A 69 -14.53 -2.07 2.08
C GLY A 69 -13.75 -1.61 3.31
N ASN A 70 -14.47 -1.09 4.30
CA ASN A 70 -13.96 -0.63 5.59
C ASN A 70 -14.87 -1.06 6.76
N THR A 71 -15.75 -2.03 6.54
CA THR A 71 -16.70 -2.52 7.53
C THR A 71 -16.40 -4.00 7.80
N PRO A 72 -15.63 -4.31 8.86
CA PRO A 72 -15.37 -5.69 9.27
C PRO A 72 -16.67 -6.47 9.54
N HIS A 73 -16.71 -7.73 9.12
CA HIS A 73 -17.84 -8.61 9.41
C HIS A 73 -17.38 -10.09 9.40
N PRO A 74 -17.91 -10.99 10.26
CA PRO A 74 -17.49 -12.40 10.31
C PRO A 74 -17.66 -13.18 8.98
N ARG A 75 -18.58 -12.74 8.13
CA ARG A 75 -18.82 -13.28 6.77
C ARG A 75 -18.32 -12.38 5.64
N ALA A 76 -17.36 -11.50 5.89
CA ALA A 76 -16.80 -10.65 4.85
C ALA A 76 -15.28 -10.48 4.92
N LEU A 77 -14.66 -10.27 3.75
CA LEU A 77 -13.27 -9.84 3.61
C LEU A 77 -13.19 -8.58 2.75
N MET A 78 -12.32 -7.67 3.14
CA MET A 78 -12.04 -6.42 2.45
C MET A 78 -10.94 -6.67 1.41
N VAL A 79 -11.23 -6.25 0.18
CA VAL A 79 -10.36 -6.51 -0.97
C VAL A 79 -9.82 -5.19 -1.51
N GLY A 80 -8.50 -5.11 -1.72
CA GLY A 80 -7.90 -3.93 -2.31
C GLY A 80 -6.44 -4.15 -2.65
N LEU A 81 -5.89 -3.33 -3.54
CA LEU A 81 -4.48 -3.42 -3.91
C LEU A 81 -3.59 -3.18 -2.67
N ALA A 82 -2.69 -4.11 -2.39
CA ALA A 82 -1.68 -3.97 -1.35
C ALA A 82 -0.47 -3.23 -1.92
N TYR A 83 -0.61 -1.91 -2.04
CA TYR A 83 0.38 -0.95 -2.55
C TYR A 83 0.81 -1.12 -4.01
N LEU A 84 1.21 -2.33 -4.44
CA LEU A 84 1.83 -2.61 -5.73
C LEU A 84 1.26 -3.88 -6.38
N TYR A 85 1.00 -3.85 -7.69
CA TYR A 85 0.48 -5.02 -8.42
C TYR A 85 1.57 -6.09 -8.63
N PRO A 86 1.41 -7.30 -8.08
CA PRO A 86 0.14 -8.00 -8.14
C PRO A 86 -0.38 -8.40 -6.76
N PHE A 87 -0.01 -7.66 -5.71
CA PHE A 87 -0.37 -8.03 -4.35
C PHE A 87 -1.68 -7.36 -3.93
N TRP A 88 -2.55 -8.13 -3.30
CA TRP A 88 -3.87 -7.70 -2.87
C TRP A 88 -4.12 -8.06 -1.41
N HIS A 89 -4.69 -7.13 -0.67
CA HIS A 89 -5.40 -7.43 0.56
C HIS A 89 -6.65 -8.22 0.22
N VAL A 90 -6.87 -9.28 1.00
CA VAL A 90 -8.11 -10.03 1.13
C VAL A 90 -8.18 -10.34 2.63
N ASP A 91 -8.69 -9.37 3.38
CA ASP A 91 -8.36 -9.16 4.79
C ASP A 91 -9.64 -8.96 5.64
N PRO A 92 -9.70 -9.50 6.88
CA PRO A 92 -10.90 -9.46 7.70
C PRO A 92 -11.17 -8.11 8.39
N LYS A 93 -10.20 -7.19 8.42
CA LYS A 93 -10.34 -5.88 9.06
C LYS A 93 -10.41 -4.75 8.04
N GLY A 94 -9.58 -4.77 7.02
CA GLY A 94 -9.51 -3.65 6.09
C GLY A 94 -8.33 -3.73 5.13
N ILE A 95 -8.00 -2.59 4.52
CA ILE A 95 -6.91 -2.49 3.56
C ILE A 95 -5.94 -1.39 3.99
N ARG A 96 -4.65 -1.51 3.61
CA ARG A 96 -3.61 -0.53 3.96
C ARG A 96 -3.57 -0.30 5.47
N ALA A 97 -3.53 0.95 5.95
CA ALA A 97 -3.51 1.28 7.38
C ALA A 97 -4.55 0.54 8.25
N PHE A 98 -5.67 0.10 7.68
CA PHE A 98 -6.73 -0.64 8.39
C PHE A 98 -6.67 -2.16 8.23
N SER A 99 -5.67 -2.70 7.55
CA SER A 99 -5.48 -4.14 7.38
C SER A 99 -5.06 -4.81 8.68
N SER A 100 -5.53 -6.03 8.90
CA SER A 100 -5.10 -6.88 10.01
C SER A 100 -3.59 -7.18 10.02
N ILE A 101 -2.89 -6.95 8.90
CA ILE A 101 -1.43 -7.10 8.80
C ILE A 101 -0.71 -6.16 9.78
N GLY A 102 -1.22 -4.94 9.99
CA GLY A 102 -0.63 -4.00 10.95
C GLY A 102 -0.56 -4.55 12.37
N GLU A 103 -1.53 -5.39 12.76
CA GLU A 103 -1.57 -6.04 14.07
C GLU A 103 -0.89 -7.41 14.08
N THR A 104 -0.58 -7.96 12.90
CA THR A 104 0.05 -9.28 12.79
C THR A 104 1.51 -9.16 13.20
N ARG A 105 1.91 -9.97 14.20
CA ARG A 105 3.28 -9.93 14.73
C ARG A 105 4.29 -10.41 13.69
N PHE A 106 5.15 -9.51 13.21
CA PHE A 106 6.31 -9.86 12.40
C PHE A 106 7.41 -10.51 13.25
N ARG A 107 7.81 -11.75 12.89
CA ARG A 107 8.87 -12.50 13.59
C ARG A 107 9.99 -12.82 12.59
N PRO A 108 10.99 -11.93 12.41
CA PRO A 108 12.02 -12.13 11.37
C PRO A 108 12.87 -13.39 11.58
N GLY A 109 13.01 -13.87 12.81
CA GLY A 109 13.71 -15.12 13.11
C GLY A 109 13.02 -16.38 12.54
N GLN A 110 11.73 -16.30 12.19
CA GLN A 110 10.95 -17.40 11.61
C GLN A 110 10.87 -17.34 10.09
N ILE A 111 11.47 -16.32 9.47
CA ILE A 111 11.50 -16.16 8.02
C ILE A 111 12.83 -16.67 7.48
N ASP A 112 12.74 -17.62 6.56
CA ASP A 112 13.91 -18.13 5.84
C ASP A 112 14.63 -17.01 5.08
N GLY A 113 15.94 -16.93 5.26
CA GLY A 113 16.76 -15.84 4.75
C GLY A 113 16.96 -15.91 3.24
N ASP A 114 17.18 -17.11 2.71
CA ASP A 114 17.43 -17.33 1.28
C ASP A 114 16.18 -17.06 0.45
N THR A 115 15.05 -17.67 0.84
CA THR A 115 13.74 -17.44 0.20
C THR A 115 13.38 -15.95 0.19
N ALA A 116 13.63 -15.25 1.30
CA ALA A 116 13.35 -13.83 1.40
C ALA A 116 14.23 -12.97 0.48
N ARG A 117 15.52 -13.32 0.34
CA ARG A 117 16.45 -12.64 -0.58
C ARG A 117 16.04 -12.84 -2.02
N GLU A 118 15.74 -14.07 -2.42
CA GLU A 118 15.25 -14.37 -3.77
C GLU A 118 13.97 -13.61 -4.10
N PHE A 119 13.05 -13.53 -3.14
CA PHE A 119 11.82 -12.76 -3.28
C PHE A 119 12.11 -11.27 -3.49
N LEU A 120 13.01 -10.67 -2.70
CA LEU A 120 13.42 -9.28 -2.87
C LEU A 120 14.10 -9.07 -4.24
N THR A 121 14.98 -9.97 -4.69
CA THR A 121 15.58 -9.91 -6.03
C THR A 121 14.51 -9.86 -7.13
N GLY A 122 13.51 -10.74 -7.04
CA GLY A 122 12.39 -10.74 -7.99
C GLY A 122 11.56 -9.44 -7.96
N LEU A 123 11.36 -8.84 -6.78
CA LEU A 123 10.72 -7.52 -6.67
C LEU A 123 11.55 -6.43 -7.33
N ARG A 124 12.87 -6.41 -7.11
CA ARG A 124 13.78 -5.42 -7.72
C ARG A 124 13.82 -5.54 -9.24
N HIS A 125 13.91 -6.75 -9.79
CA HIS A 125 13.85 -6.97 -11.25
C HIS A 125 12.53 -6.48 -11.85
N LYS A 126 11.43 -6.59 -11.11
CA LYS A 126 10.11 -6.19 -11.60
C LYS A 126 9.84 -4.68 -11.51
N TRP A 127 10.34 -4.03 -10.46
CA TRP A 127 9.97 -2.65 -10.11
C TRP A 127 11.14 -1.69 -10.20
N VAL A 128 12.25 -2.01 -9.53
CA VAL A 128 13.40 -1.12 -9.39
C VAL A 128 14.17 -0.98 -10.71
N GLU A 129 14.62 -2.09 -11.30
CA GLU A 129 15.41 -2.09 -12.54
C GLU A 129 14.70 -1.43 -13.73
N PRO A 130 13.42 -1.71 -14.01
CA PRO A 130 12.69 -1.02 -15.07
C PRO A 130 12.15 0.35 -14.63
N ARG A 131 12.48 0.82 -13.42
CA ARG A 131 12.06 2.12 -12.84
C ARG A 131 10.54 2.33 -12.86
N LYS A 132 9.80 1.27 -12.53
CA LYS A 132 8.34 1.25 -12.49
C LYS A 132 7.86 1.50 -11.07
N SER A 133 7.01 2.51 -10.91
CA SER A 133 6.28 2.76 -9.66
C SER A 133 4.79 2.46 -9.84
N ARG A 134 4.02 2.67 -8.77
CA ARG A 134 2.55 2.54 -8.78
C ARG A 134 1.88 3.50 -9.78
N TYR A 135 2.38 4.72 -9.85
CA TYR A 135 1.91 5.77 -10.75
C TYR A 135 2.92 5.98 -11.87
N GLU A 136 2.45 6.53 -13.00
CA GLU A 136 3.33 6.89 -14.10
C GLU A 136 4.45 7.83 -13.61
N GLN A 137 5.67 7.58 -14.07
CA GLN A 137 6.87 8.29 -13.68
C GLN A 137 7.57 8.86 -14.91
N GLN A 138 8.42 9.86 -14.67
CA GLN A 138 9.33 10.34 -15.69
C GLN A 138 10.26 9.22 -16.17
N ARG A 139 10.52 9.21 -17.48
CA ARG A 139 11.39 8.23 -18.14
C ARG A 139 12.86 8.64 -18.16
N GLN A 140 13.12 9.94 -18.15
CA GLN A 140 14.47 10.49 -18.07
C GLN A 140 15.10 10.11 -16.72
N ILE A 141 16.39 9.80 -16.78
CA ILE A 141 17.21 9.52 -15.61
C ILE A 141 17.55 10.85 -14.96
N ALA A 142 17.42 10.94 -13.64
CA ALA A 142 17.83 12.14 -12.92
C ALA A 142 19.36 12.29 -12.96
N GLU A 143 19.85 13.49 -13.24
CA GLU A 143 21.30 13.76 -13.35
C GLU A 143 21.86 14.50 -12.11
N ASP A 144 21.03 15.29 -11.41
CA ASP A 144 21.48 16.23 -10.37
C ASP A 144 20.75 16.03 -9.02
N LEU A 145 20.61 14.79 -8.55
CA LEU A 145 20.04 14.52 -7.23
C LEU A 145 21.12 14.63 -6.13
N PRO A 146 20.88 15.39 -5.05
CA PRO A 146 21.81 15.46 -3.93
C PRO A 146 22.04 14.08 -3.29
N GLU A 147 23.32 13.72 -3.09
CA GLU A 147 23.67 12.51 -2.35
C GLU A 147 23.39 12.67 -0.84
N GLY A 148 23.06 11.56 -0.18
CA GLY A 148 22.83 11.55 1.27
C GLY A 148 21.54 12.25 1.71
N ALA A 149 20.68 12.63 0.76
CA ALA A 149 19.49 13.40 1.08
C ALA A 149 18.47 12.62 1.94
N THR A 150 17.71 13.35 2.76
CA THR A 150 16.42 12.87 3.26
C THR A 150 15.38 13.05 2.14
N ALA A 151 14.87 11.95 1.60
CA ALA A 151 13.83 11.98 0.57
C ALA A 151 12.43 12.01 1.21
N VAL A 152 11.66 13.05 0.91
CA VAL A 152 10.32 13.27 1.41
C VAL A 152 9.32 13.06 0.28
N PHE A 153 8.49 12.02 0.39
CA PHE A 153 7.45 11.75 -0.61
C PHE A 153 6.09 12.18 -0.09
N LEU A 154 5.54 13.20 -0.73
CA LEU A 154 4.20 13.71 -0.42
C LEU A 154 3.14 12.74 -0.95
N GLN A 155 1.93 12.90 -0.43
CA GLN A 155 0.80 12.10 -0.86
C GLN A 155 -0.51 12.86 -0.75
N SER A 156 -1.50 12.40 -1.52
CA SER A 156 -2.81 13.07 -1.52
C SER A 156 -3.52 12.96 -0.18
N GLU A 157 -3.86 14.09 0.43
CA GLU A 157 -4.60 14.16 1.71
C GLU A 157 -6.10 14.42 1.50
N LYS A 158 -6.49 15.05 0.38
CA LYS A 158 -7.84 15.59 0.11
C LYS A 158 -9.00 14.56 0.14
N TYR A 159 -8.73 13.26 -0.05
CA TYR A 159 -9.76 12.21 -0.17
C TYR A 159 -9.69 11.12 0.91
N ARG A 160 -8.98 11.38 2.01
CA ARG A 160 -8.82 10.38 3.09
C ARG A 160 -9.81 10.64 4.22
N LEU A 161 -9.98 9.62 5.05
CA LEU A 161 -10.22 9.82 6.47
C LEU A 161 -8.88 10.30 7.07
N VAL A 162 -8.54 11.57 6.77
CA VAL A 162 -7.16 12.11 6.81
C VAL A 162 -6.61 12.08 8.22
N GLU A 163 -7.38 12.61 9.18
CA GLU A 163 -6.90 12.85 10.55
C GLU A 163 -6.54 11.56 11.28
N GLU A 164 -7.32 10.49 11.12
CA GLU A 164 -7.04 9.23 11.83
C GLU A 164 -5.78 8.54 11.31
N THR A 165 -5.42 8.75 10.05
CA THR A 165 -4.31 8.04 9.40
C THR A 165 -3.04 8.88 9.22
N CYS A 166 -3.11 10.19 9.44
CA CYS A 166 -1.98 11.12 9.41
C CYS A 166 -1.67 11.61 10.83
N PHE A 167 -0.40 11.61 11.23
CA PHE A 167 0.01 12.20 12.52
C PHE A 167 0.46 13.65 12.40
N MET A 168 0.78 14.09 11.18
CA MET A 168 1.12 15.46 10.80
C MET A 168 0.81 15.64 9.31
N ASP A 169 0.63 16.88 8.87
CA ASP A 169 0.43 17.20 7.46
C ASP A 169 1.76 17.24 6.67
N CYS A 170 1.66 17.39 5.35
CA CYS A 170 2.83 17.47 4.48
C CYS A 170 3.79 18.64 4.80
N TRP A 171 3.29 19.77 5.30
CA TRP A 171 4.11 20.95 5.56
C TRP A 171 4.90 20.78 6.84
N GLN A 172 4.24 20.34 7.91
CA GLN A 172 4.86 19.96 9.16
C GLN A 172 5.96 18.91 8.95
N MET A 173 5.74 17.97 8.02
CA MET A 173 6.73 16.95 7.67
C MET A 173 7.97 17.55 6.98
N ILE A 174 7.80 18.48 6.02
CA ILE A 174 8.92 19.15 5.35
C ILE A 174 9.68 20.05 6.34
N GLU A 175 8.96 20.85 7.12
CA GLU A 175 9.53 21.76 8.13
C GLU A 175 10.37 20.99 9.16
N ALA A 176 9.87 19.86 9.68
CA ALA A 176 10.64 19.02 10.61
C ALA A 176 11.88 18.37 9.96
N CYS A 177 11.82 18.04 8.66
CA CYS A 177 13.00 17.54 7.94
C CYS A 177 14.08 18.62 7.82
N LEU A 178 13.69 19.86 7.56
CA LEU A 178 14.60 21.00 7.48
C LEU A 178 15.14 21.38 8.87
N GLU A 179 14.29 21.37 9.91
CA GLU A 179 14.70 21.66 11.30
C GLU A 179 15.70 20.65 11.85
N ALA A 180 15.65 19.40 11.39
CA ALA A 180 16.61 18.39 11.79
C ALA A 180 18.05 18.75 11.38
N ASP A 181 18.22 19.56 10.32
CA ASP A 181 19.50 20.05 9.81
C ASP A 181 20.53 18.92 9.63
N GLN A 182 20.13 17.88 8.89
CA GLN A 182 20.92 16.67 8.64
C GLN A 182 21.39 16.56 7.18
N GLY A 183 21.46 17.67 6.45
CA GLY A 183 21.83 17.73 5.04
C GLY A 183 20.64 17.93 4.09
N PRO A 184 20.83 17.68 2.77
CA PRO A 184 19.82 18.00 1.76
C PRO A 184 18.49 17.28 1.98
N VAL A 185 17.40 17.98 1.71
CA VAL A 185 16.03 17.44 1.74
C VAL A 185 15.49 17.44 0.32
N VAL A 186 15.21 16.27 -0.24
CA VAL A 186 14.60 16.14 -1.56
C VAL A 186 13.11 15.88 -1.39
N VAL A 187 12.26 16.85 -1.74
CA VAL A 187 10.80 16.71 -1.72
C VAL A 187 10.30 16.33 -3.10
N LYS A 188 9.57 15.21 -3.17
CA LYS A 188 8.78 14.86 -4.35
C LYS A 188 7.28 15.05 -4.08
N PRO A 189 6.64 16.03 -4.74
CA PRO A 189 5.21 16.22 -4.65
C PRO A 189 4.40 15.05 -5.19
N HIS A 190 3.15 14.92 -4.73
CA HIS A 190 2.25 13.90 -5.23
C HIS A 190 1.61 14.33 -6.56
N PRO A 191 1.62 13.49 -7.62
CA PRO A 191 1.17 13.91 -8.95
C PRO A 191 -0.32 14.30 -9.03
N LEU A 192 -1.15 13.85 -8.07
CA LEU A 192 -2.58 14.19 -8.02
C LEU A 192 -2.90 15.42 -7.16
N ASP A 193 -1.95 15.90 -6.35
CA ASP A 193 -2.15 17.01 -5.41
C ASP A 193 -1.18 18.18 -5.68
N LEU A 194 -0.49 18.16 -6.83
CA LEU A 194 0.36 19.26 -7.28
C LEU A 194 -0.48 20.31 -8.01
N ASP A 195 -1.30 21.05 -7.25
CA ASP A 195 -1.93 22.27 -7.74
C ASP A 195 -0.96 23.48 -7.66
N GLN A 196 -1.38 24.60 -8.26
CA GLN A 196 -0.58 25.82 -8.34
C GLN A 196 -0.15 26.30 -6.95
N ASP A 197 -1.08 26.38 -6.00
CA ASP A 197 -0.83 26.85 -4.63
C ASP A 197 0.20 25.96 -3.90
N THR A 198 0.08 24.63 -4.05
CA THR A 198 1.04 23.67 -3.47
C THR A 198 2.43 23.86 -4.07
N TYR A 199 2.53 24.05 -5.38
CA TYR A 199 3.82 24.26 -6.04
C TYR A 199 4.45 25.61 -5.65
N GLU A 200 3.67 26.68 -5.62
CA GLU A 200 4.14 28.01 -5.21
C GLU A 200 4.68 28.00 -3.78
N ARG A 201 3.97 27.37 -2.84
CA ARG A 201 4.45 27.23 -1.46
C ARG A 201 5.76 26.44 -1.36
N LEU A 202 5.91 25.36 -2.13
CA LEU A 202 7.17 24.61 -2.16
C LEU A 202 8.33 25.47 -2.68
N VAL A 203 8.10 26.24 -3.75
CA VAL A 203 9.11 27.16 -4.31
C VAL A 203 9.47 28.25 -3.31
N GLU A 204 8.50 28.81 -2.58
CA GLU A 204 8.75 29.78 -1.51
C GLU A 204 9.63 29.18 -0.41
N MET A 205 9.34 27.95 0.03
CA MET A 205 10.17 27.24 1.01
C MET A 205 11.58 26.99 0.47
N GLN A 206 11.73 26.58 -0.80
CA GLN A 206 13.04 26.34 -1.40
C GLN A 206 13.87 27.62 -1.50
N ASN A 207 13.24 28.77 -1.76
CA ASN A 207 13.93 30.07 -1.75
C ASN A 207 14.42 30.47 -0.35
N GLN A 208 13.77 29.97 0.71
CA GLN A 208 14.14 30.24 2.11
C GLN A 208 15.16 29.23 2.66
N HIS A 209 15.19 28.01 2.10
CA HIS A 209 16.03 26.90 2.55
C HIS A 209 16.83 26.33 1.39
N THR A 210 18.13 26.67 1.32
CA THR A 210 19.01 26.22 0.23
C THR A 210 19.20 24.71 0.17
N ASP A 211 18.96 24.02 1.29
CA ASP A 211 19.04 22.55 1.37
C ASP A 211 17.74 21.85 0.92
N LEU A 212 16.69 22.60 0.58
CA LEU A 212 15.45 22.03 0.06
C LEU A 212 15.49 21.91 -1.47
N HIS A 213 15.31 20.70 -1.98
CA HIS A 213 15.30 20.37 -3.40
C HIS A 213 13.95 19.80 -3.81
N ILE A 214 13.21 20.51 -4.66
CA ILE A 214 11.97 19.98 -5.26
C ILE A 214 12.36 19.11 -6.46
N SER A 215 11.94 17.85 -6.48
CA SER A 215 12.19 16.93 -7.60
C SER A 215 10.91 16.28 -8.12
N LEU A 216 10.77 16.24 -9.44
CA LEU A 216 9.71 15.49 -10.14
C LEU A 216 10.24 14.18 -10.75
N ASP A 217 11.54 13.92 -10.60
CA ASP A 217 12.26 12.78 -11.18
C ASP A 217 11.71 11.44 -10.73
N ASN A 218 12.05 10.37 -11.44
CA ASN A 218 11.57 9.04 -11.11
C ASN A 218 11.84 8.69 -9.62
N ILE A 219 10.81 8.18 -8.94
CA ILE A 219 10.91 7.78 -7.52
C ILE A 219 12.09 6.84 -7.29
N HIS A 220 12.40 5.93 -8.20
CA HIS A 220 13.52 5.00 -8.02
C HIS A 220 14.90 5.66 -8.06
N ASP A 221 15.06 6.82 -8.71
CA ASP A 221 16.32 7.57 -8.76
C ASP A 221 16.53 8.34 -7.46
N ILE A 222 15.46 8.96 -6.97
CA ILE A 222 15.44 9.61 -5.65
C ILE A 222 15.72 8.58 -4.56
N LEU A 223 15.11 7.40 -4.66
CA LEU A 223 15.33 6.31 -3.69
C LEU A 223 16.72 5.69 -3.79
N ASP A 224 17.43 5.78 -4.91
CA ASP A 224 18.79 5.26 -5.04
C ASP A 224 19.80 6.20 -4.35
N SER A 225 19.62 7.51 -4.56
CA SER A 225 20.48 8.60 -4.05
C SER A 225 20.26 8.96 -2.57
N CYS A 226 19.05 8.76 -2.03
CA CYS A 226 18.73 9.19 -0.66
C CYS A 226 19.37 8.31 0.43
N GLU A 227 19.61 8.87 1.61
CA GLU A 227 20.01 8.09 2.78
C GLU A 227 18.81 7.41 3.45
N ARG A 228 17.69 8.11 3.50
CA ARG A 228 16.46 7.70 4.19
C ARG A 228 15.23 8.32 3.57
N VAL A 229 14.07 7.76 3.91
CA VAL A 229 12.79 8.16 3.35
C VAL A 229 11.84 8.60 4.44
N VAL A 230 11.17 9.74 4.24
CA VAL A 230 10.09 10.23 5.08
C VAL A 230 8.80 10.30 4.25
N THR A 231 7.73 9.72 4.77
CA THR A 231 6.40 9.82 4.15
C THR A 231 5.34 9.55 5.20
N ILE A 232 4.13 10.08 5.07
CA ILE A 232 3.06 9.78 6.04
C ILE A 232 2.75 8.25 6.05
N ASN A 233 2.49 7.64 4.89
CA ASN A 233 2.11 6.23 4.70
C ASN A 233 1.97 5.86 3.21
N SER A 234 2.74 6.52 2.35
CA SER A 234 2.70 6.31 0.90
C SER A 234 3.19 4.92 0.51
N ALA A 235 2.74 4.42 -0.65
CA ALA A 235 3.27 3.21 -1.27
C ALA A 235 4.79 3.28 -1.50
N VAL A 236 5.33 4.50 -1.64
CA VAL A 236 6.76 4.73 -1.78
C VAL A 236 7.56 4.20 -0.59
N GLY A 237 7.00 4.13 0.62
CA GLY A 237 7.67 3.50 1.77
C GLY A 237 7.96 2.01 1.54
N ILE A 238 7.07 1.30 0.83
CA ILE A 238 7.32 -0.09 0.42
C ILE A 238 8.38 -0.16 -0.68
N GLU A 239 8.36 0.77 -1.63
CA GLU A 239 9.35 0.86 -2.72
C GLU A 239 10.75 1.16 -2.15
N ALA A 240 10.83 2.02 -1.13
CA ALA A 240 12.05 2.30 -0.38
C ALA A 240 12.64 1.04 0.27
N TYR A 241 11.80 0.15 0.81
CA TYR A 241 12.27 -1.14 1.33
C TYR A 241 12.88 -2.04 0.25
N MET A 242 12.48 -1.91 -1.02
CA MET A 242 13.13 -2.66 -2.12
C MET A 242 14.55 -2.16 -2.41
N HIS A 243 14.75 -0.86 -2.17
CA HIS A 243 16.06 -0.18 -2.17
C HIS A 243 16.83 -0.35 -0.85
N ARG A 244 16.24 -1.05 0.13
CA ARG A 244 16.79 -1.23 1.48
C ARG A 244 17.02 0.09 2.22
N LYS A 245 16.25 1.13 1.87
CA LYS A 245 16.30 2.40 2.58
C LYS A 245 15.47 2.32 3.87
N PRO A 246 15.93 2.93 4.96
CA PRO A 246 15.13 3.12 6.17
C PRO A 246 13.98 4.09 5.87
N VAL A 247 12.84 3.88 6.53
CA VAL A 247 11.62 4.67 6.33
C VAL A 247 11.17 5.20 7.69
N ILE A 248 10.88 6.49 7.74
CA ILE A 248 10.16 7.14 8.84
C ILE A 248 8.74 7.41 8.35
N LEU A 249 7.77 6.84 9.05
CA LEU A 249 6.35 7.01 8.79
C LEU A 249 5.76 8.10 9.67
N CYS A 250 5.09 9.05 9.02
CA CYS A 250 4.38 10.14 9.70
C CYS A 250 2.86 9.90 9.79
N GLY A 251 2.44 8.65 9.69
CA GLY A 251 1.05 8.21 9.67
C GLY A 251 0.88 6.72 9.89
N GLN A 252 -0.37 6.29 10.02
CA GLN A 252 -0.72 4.88 10.21
C GLN A 252 -0.47 4.07 8.94
N SER A 253 0.05 2.86 9.11
CA SER A 253 0.38 1.96 8.03
C SER A 253 0.37 0.52 8.53
N ASP A 254 -0.01 -0.44 7.68
CA ASP A 254 0.13 -1.87 7.95
C ASP A 254 1.54 -2.41 7.63
N PHE A 255 2.45 -1.57 7.14
CA PHE A 255 3.85 -1.91 6.88
C PHE A 255 4.86 -1.26 7.83
N HIS A 256 4.40 -0.76 8.98
CA HIS A 256 5.23 -0.04 9.95
C HIS A 256 6.26 -0.90 10.69
N HIS A 257 6.19 -2.24 10.63
CA HIS A 257 6.96 -3.14 11.51
C HIS A 257 8.48 -2.98 11.45
N ILE A 258 9.01 -2.45 10.35
CA ILE A 258 10.44 -2.16 10.19
C ILE A 258 10.73 -0.68 9.90
N ALA A 259 9.71 0.17 10.06
CA ALA A 259 9.82 1.62 9.96
C ALA A 259 10.02 2.21 11.35
N ASP A 260 10.60 3.41 11.41
CA ASP A 260 10.39 4.30 12.54
C ASP A 260 9.06 5.05 12.33
N VAL A 261 8.40 5.44 13.42
CA VAL A 261 7.09 6.10 13.36
C VAL A 261 7.14 7.40 14.14
N ALA A 262 7.05 8.52 13.42
CA ALA A 262 6.97 9.85 13.99
C ALA A 262 5.50 10.25 14.17
N ARG A 263 5.07 10.49 15.42
CA ARG A 263 3.70 10.91 15.75
C ARG A 263 3.54 12.42 15.95
N SER A 264 4.61 13.18 15.80
CA SER A 264 4.63 14.64 15.88
C SER A 264 5.86 15.19 15.15
N PRO A 265 5.88 16.47 14.76
CA PRO A 265 7.04 17.09 14.11
C PRO A 265 8.31 16.96 14.95
N ALA A 266 8.24 17.25 16.25
CA ALA A 266 9.37 17.08 17.17
C ALA A 266 9.91 15.64 17.21
N ALA A 267 9.02 14.63 17.17
CA ALA A 267 9.45 13.23 17.11
C ALA A 267 10.11 12.88 15.77
N LEU A 268 9.66 13.47 14.66
CA LEU A 268 10.30 13.32 13.36
C LEU A 268 11.71 13.92 13.38
N THR A 269 11.86 15.14 13.88
CA THR A 269 13.15 15.81 14.03
C THR A 269 14.13 14.97 14.85
N GLU A 270 13.69 14.40 15.97
CA GLU A 270 14.55 13.55 16.82
C GLU A 270 14.90 12.19 16.18
N LEU A 271 14.01 11.60 15.38
CA LEU A 271 14.31 10.40 14.62
C LEU A 271 15.31 10.68 13.49
N LEU A 272 15.22 11.84 12.86
CA LEU A 272 16.16 12.26 11.81
C LEU A 272 17.57 12.52 12.36
N LYS A 273 17.72 12.92 13.61
CA LYS A 273 19.06 13.06 14.22
C LYS A 273 19.73 11.73 14.57
N GLN A 274 19.01 10.62 14.44
CA GLN A 274 19.54 9.29 14.75
C GLN A 274 20.18 8.66 13.51
N GLU A 275 21.27 7.94 13.75
CA GLU A 275 21.89 7.08 12.73
C GLU A 275 20.90 6.02 12.26
N PRO A 276 20.73 5.82 10.94
CA PRO A 276 19.79 4.84 10.45
C PRO A 276 20.19 3.42 10.84
N SER A 277 19.31 2.74 11.58
CA SER A 277 19.55 1.35 11.98
C SER A 277 19.28 0.36 10.83
N GLY A 278 20.11 -0.69 10.75
CA GLY A 278 19.92 -1.76 9.79
C GLY A 278 18.59 -2.50 9.98
N ARG A 279 17.83 -2.70 8.89
CA ARG A 279 16.54 -3.40 8.89
C ARG A 279 16.59 -4.70 8.08
N VAL A 280 15.64 -5.60 8.36
CA VAL A 280 15.51 -6.91 7.70
C VAL A 280 14.55 -6.85 6.51
N HIS A 281 14.79 -5.93 5.57
CA HIS A 281 13.86 -5.59 4.46
C HIS A 281 13.40 -6.80 3.65
N ALA A 282 14.32 -7.69 3.25
CA ALA A 282 13.98 -8.87 2.46
C ALA A 282 12.97 -9.77 3.18
N LYS A 283 13.22 -10.05 4.47
CA LYS A 283 12.34 -10.88 5.31
C LYS A 283 10.99 -10.24 5.51
N PHE A 284 10.98 -8.92 5.72
CA PHE A 284 9.75 -8.16 5.89
C PHE A 284 8.91 -8.17 4.62
N LEU A 285 9.49 -7.85 3.46
CA LEU A 285 8.77 -7.85 2.19
C LEU A 285 8.23 -9.23 1.82
N TYR A 286 8.98 -10.30 2.08
CA TYR A 286 8.49 -11.67 1.91
C TYR A 286 7.33 -11.99 2.84
N TRP A 287 7.46 -11.69 4.14
CA TRP A 287 6.39 -11.90 5.12
C TRP A 287 5.13 -11.12 4.72
N TYR A 288 5.28 -9.82 4.43
CA TYR A 288 4.18 -8.94 4.07
C TYR A 288 3.48 -9.43 2.79
N PHE A 289 4.20 -9.57 1.68
CA PHE A 289 3.58 -9.86 0.39
C PHE A 289 3.32 -11.34 0.14
N ALA A 290 4.28 -12.23 0.40
CA ALA A 290 4.17 -13.63 0.03
C ALA A 290 3.32 -14.44 1.03
N GLN A 291 3.34 -14.07 2.31
CA GLN A 291 2.63 -14.80 3.37
C GLN A 291 1.28 -14.16 3.72
N ASN A 292 1.17 -12.83 3.72
CA ASN A 292 -0.04 -12.14 4.16
C ASN A 292 -0.97 -11.68 3.02
N CYS A 293 -0.45 -11.35 1.83
CA CYS A 293 -1.26 -10.92 0.69
C CYS A 293 -1.68 -12.07 -0.25
N VAL A 294 -2.68 -11.80 -1.10
CA VAL A 294 -2.96 -12.61 -2.29
C VAL A 294 -2.12 -12.10 -3.46
N ASN A 295 -1.42 -13.00 -4.16
CA ASN A 295 -0.56 -12.67 -5.29
C ASN A 295 -1.24 -13.02 -6.63
N ALA A 296 -1.74 -12.01 -7.34
CA ALA A 296 -2.33 -12.10 -8.68
C ALA A 296 -1.33 -12.33 -9.82
N GLY A 297 -0.03 -12.36 -9.53
CA GLY A 297 1.01 -12.79 -10.45
C GLY A 297 1.07 -14.32 -10.60
N ARG A 298 0.43 -15.06 -9.68
CA ARG A 298 0.32 -16.52 -9.72
C ARG A 298 -1.01 -16.94 -10.35
N GLY A 299 -1.03 -18.10 -11.01
CA GLY A 299 -2.22 -18.67 -11.66
C GLY A 299 -3.27 -19.29 -10.71
N ASN A 300 -3.16 -19.10 -9.40
CA ASN A 300 -4.02 -19.75 -8.40
C ASN A 300 -4.77 -18.77 -7.49
N VAL A 301 -5.13 -17.59 -8.00
CA VAL A 301 -5.79 -16.51 -7.24
C VAL A 301 -7.03 -17.00 -6.49
N ALA A 302 -7.93 -17.74 -7.14
CA ALA A 302 -9.11 -18.30 -6.51
C ALA A 302 -8.78 -19.17 -5.28
N ARG A 303 -7.80 -20.09 -5.40
CA ARG A 303 -7.36 -20.92 -4.26
C ARG A 303 -6.77 -20.08 -3.12
N GLN A 304 -6.07 -18.99 -3.43
CA GLN A 304 -5.55 -18.09 -2.40
C GLN A 304 -6.69 -17.37 -1.65
N ILE A 305 -7.70 -16.87 -2.38
CA ILE A 305 -8.91 -16.28 -1.80
C ILE A 305 -9.64 -17.29 -0.93
N LEU A 306 -9.88 -18.51 -1.43
CA LEU A 306 -10.58 -19.56 -0.69
C LEU A 306 -9.87 -19.94 0.62
N ARG A 307 -8.52 -19.93 0.63
CA ARG A 307 -7.77 -20.12 1.89
C ARG A 307 -8.05 -19.00 2.91
N LYS A 308 -8.15 -17.75 2.46
CA LYS A 308 -8.51 -16.61 3.34
C LYS A 308 -9.94 -16.72 3.84
N VAL A 309 -10.89 -17.09 2.98
CA VAL A 309 -12.30 -17.34 3.36
C VAL A 309 -12.41 -18.45 4.41
N ARG A 310 -11.73 -19.59 4.21
CA ARG A 310 -11.69 -20.68 5.19
C ARG A 310 -11.04 -20.26 6.50
N ALA A 311 -9.97 -19.48 6.45
CA ALA A 311 -9.30 -18.96 7.64
C ALA A 311 -10.19 -18.00 8.45
N ALA A 312 -11.16 -17.33 7.80
CA ALA A 312 -12.19 -16.54 8.45
C ALA A 312 -13.34 -17.39 9.05
N GLY A 313 -13.28 -18.72 8.95
CA GLY A 313 -14.24 -19.64 9.55
C GLY A 313 -15.43 -20.03 8.66
N TYR A 314 -15.43 -19.66 7.38
CA TYR A 314 -16.51 -20.02 6.45
C TYR A 314 -16.16 -21.24 5.60
N SER A 315 -17.00 -22.28 5.67
CA SER A 315 -16.90 -23.46 4.81
C SER A 315 -17.91 -23.37 3.67
N LEU A 316 -17.40 -23.55 2.44
CA LEU A 316 -18.18 -23.65 1.20
C LEU A 316 -18.66 -25.08 0.90
N GLU A 317 -18.36 -26.02 1.79
CA GLU A 317 -18.89 -27.39 1.78
C GLU A 317 -20.33 -27.46 2.31
#